data_AF-A0A348YBV0-F1
#
_entry.id   AF-A0A348YBV0-F1
#
_cell.length_a   1.000
_cell.length_b   1.000
_cell.length_c   1.000
_cell.angle_alpha   90.00
_cell.angle_beta   90.00
_cell.angle_gamma   90.00
#
_symmetry.space_group_name_H-M   'P 1'
#
loop_
_entity.id
_entity.type
_entity.pdbx_description
1 polymer ?
#
loop_
_entity_poly.entity_id
_entity_poly.type
_entity_poly.pdbx_seq_one_letter_code
_entity_poly.pdbx_strand_id
1 'polypeptide(L)'
;IIYTRTNARGEQVYLFPISHLQQHEVKALFESYLTAADELNAKPAWYNTLTSNCTNIIFYMARLVSDDRLPWDYRIWVSGWLPNYLYDAGMLDTNPENRGQPWSMDTWYERTHINPKVKGFQNSSDIHGSEFSRQIRQSIPIPPLADSQNIAEANAKSAAQASH
;
A
#
# COMPACT_ATOMS: atom_id res chain seq x y z
N ILE A 1 -1.20 -15.96 -0.27
CA ILE A 1 -1.43 -15.12 -1.49
C ILE A 1 -0.14 -14.52 -2.05
N ILE A 2 0.62 -13.70 -1.30
CA ILE A 2 1.84 -13.03 -1.81
C ILE A 2 2.87 -14.03 -2.34
N TYR A 3 3.22 -15.07 -1.54
CA TYR A 3 4.13 -16.15 -1.98
C TYR A 3 3.69 -16.79 -3.31
N THR A 4 2.40 -17.06 -3.48
CA THR A 4 1.87 -17.65 -4.71
C THR A 4 2.14 -16.75 -5.92
N ARG A 5 1.99 -15.43 -5.76
CA ARG A 5 2.24 -14.47 -6.84
C ARG A 5 3.73 -14.36 -7.14
N THR A 6 4.58 -14.19 -6.12
CA THR A 6 6.03 -14.00 -6.28
C THR A 6 6.76 -15.25 -6.73
N ASN A 7 6.49 -16.40 -6.11
CA ASN A 7 7.27 -17.63 -6.27
C ASN A 7 6.62 -18.63 -7.21
N ALA A 8 5.33 -18.94 -7.01
CA ALA A 8 4.66 -19.98 -7.79
C ALA A 8 4.27 -19.51 -9.20
N ARG A 9 3.89 -18.24 -9.34
CA ARG A 9 3.43 -17.65 -10.62
C ARG A 9 4.43 -16.71 -11.27
N GLY A 10 5.44 -16.23 -10.53
CA GLY A 10 6.45 -15.30 -11.04
C GLY A 10 5.91 -13.90 -11.41
N GLU A 11 4.75 -13.51 -10.90
CA GLU A 11 4.16 -12.18 -11.12
C GLU A 11 5.02 -11.11 -10.45
N GLN A 12 5.20 -9.94 -11.07
CA GLN A 12 5.93 -8.83 -10.46
C GLN A 12 5.13 -8.27 -9.27
N VAL A 13 5.74 -8.23 -8.09
CA VAL A 13 5.10 -7.72 -6.87
C VAL A 13 5.97 -6.65 -6.23
N TYR A 14 5.32 -5.57 -5.80
CA TYR A 14 5.93 -4.41 -5.18
C TYR A 14 5.25 -4.12 -3.85
N LEU A 15 6.00 -3.62 -2.88
CA LEU A 15 5.47 -3.24 -1.56
C LEU A 15 5.69 -1.74 -1.33
N PHE A 16 4.64 -0.94 -1.51
CA PHE A 16 4.63 0.50 -1.29
C PHE A 16 4.11 0.83 0.12
N PRO A 17 4.95 1.30 1.05
CA PRO A 17 4.52 1.77 2.35
C PRO A 17 3.80 3.11 2.19
N ILE A 18 2.59 3.21 2.73
CA ILE A 18 1.83 4.46 2.70
C ILE A 18 2.30 5.37 3.84
N SER A 19 2.62 6.60 3.49
CA SER A 19 3.11 7.64 4.39
C SER A 19 2.00 8.55 4.86
N HIS A 20 2.33 9.36 5.87
CA HIS A 20 1.47 10.43 6.38
C HIS A 20 0.12 9.94 6.90
N LEU A 21 0.02 8.71 7.39
CA LEU A 21 -1.18 8.20 8.05
C LEU A 21 -1.09 8.38 9.56
N GLN A 22 -2.22 8.63 10.21
CA GLN A 22 -2.36 8.61 11.66
C GLN A 22 -2.73 7.22 12.16
N GLN A 23 -2.53 6.95 13.45
CA GLN A 23 -2.87 5.66 14.04
C GLN A 23 -4.37 5.35 13.98
N HIS A 24 -5.21 6.34 14.23
CA HIS A 24 -6.66 6.15 14.15
C HIS A 24 -7.11 5.83 12.73
N GLU A 25 -6.40 6.35 11.72
CA GLU A 25 -6.69 6.07 10.32
C GLU A 25 -6.41 4.60 9.99
N VAL A 26 -5.20 4.13 10.29
CA VAL A 26 -4.83 2.73 10.05
C VAL A 26 -5.79 1.79 10.78
N LYS A 27 -6.21 2.14 12.00
CA LYS A 27 -7.18 1.37 12.77
C LYS A 27 -8.56 1.36 12.12
N ALA A 28 -9.09 2.51 11.71
CA ALA A 28 -10.38 2.61 11.06
C ALA A 28 -10.41 1.82 9.73
N LEU A 29 -9.33 1.88 8.97
CA LEU A 29 -9.17 1.06 7.77
C LEU A 29 -9.22 -0.44 8.13
N PHE A 30 -8.48 -0.88 9.16
CA PHE A 30 -8.52 -2.27 9.61
C PHE A 30 -9.92 -2.72 10.04
N GLU A 31 -10.62 -1.89 10.82
CA GLU A 31 -12.00 -2.17 11.27
C GLU A 31 -12.95 -2.28 10.06
N SER A 32 -12.80 -1.43 9.05
CA SER A 32 -13.62 -1.51 7.83
C SER A 32 -13.47 -2.84 7.07
N TYR A 33 -12.28 -3.45 7.08
CA TYR A 33 -12.10 -4.80 6.53
C TYR A 33 -12.82 -5.87 7.34
N LEU A 34 -12.78 -5.78 8.67
CA LEU A 34 -13.48 -6.73 9.54
C LEU A 34 -14.98 -6.66 9.27
N THR A 35 -15.54 -5.44 9.22
CA THR A 35 -16.95 -5.23 8.89
C THR A 35 -17.29 -5.80 7.51
N ALA A 36 -16.48 -5.54 6.47
CA ALA A 36 -16.73 -6.08 5.14
C ALA A 36 -16.66 -7.62 5.09
N ALA A 37 -15.77 -8.24 5.88
CA ALA A 37 -15.69 -9.69 6.01
C ALA A 37 -16.93 -10.26 6.72
N ASP A 38 -17.37 -9.62 7.80
CA ASP A 38 -18.57 -10.01 8.56
C ASP A 38 -19.84 -9.88 7.70
N GLU A 39 -19.97 -8.80 6.93
CA GLU A 39 -21.08 -8.61 5.98
C GLU A 39 -21.12 -9.70 4.91
N LEU A 40 -19.96 -10.03 4.33
CA LEU A 40 -19.86 -11.08 3.32
C LEU A 40 -20.17 -12.47 3.88
N ASN A 41 -19.79 -12.72 5.14
CA ASN A 41 -20.10 -13.96 5.85
C ASN A 41 -21.59 -14.07 6.17
N ALA A 42 -22.23 -12.96 6.57
CA ALA A 42 -23.65 -12.90 6.88
C ALA A 42 -24.53 -12.99 5.64
N LYS A 43 -24.12 -12.33 4.55
CA LYS A 43 -24.84 -12.33 3.27
C LYS A 43 -23.85 -12.49 2.12
N PRO A 44 -23.81 -13.66 1.45
CA PRO A 44 -22.93 -13.84 0.30
C PRO A 44 -23.29 -12.84 -0.79
N ALA A 45 -22.28 -12.17 -1.32
CA ALA A 45 -22.41 -11.19 -2.41
C ALA A 45 -21.71 -11.71 -3.67
N TRP A 46 -22.26 -11.37 -4.84
CA TRP A 46 -21.63 -11.70 -6.12
C TRP A 46 -20.42 -10.77 -6.36
N TYR A 47 -19.27 -11.37 -6.63
CA TYR A 47 -18.02 -10.64 -6.86
C TYR A 47 -18.02 -9.99 -8.25
N ASN A 48 -18.13 -8.66 -8.32
CA ASN A 48 -17.98 -7.92 -9.58
C ASN A 48 -16.56 -7.35 -9.68
N THR A 49 -15.80 -7.79 -10.67
CA THR A 49 -14.39 -7.41 -10.87
C THR A 49 -14.19 -5.90 -11.12
N LEU A 50 -15.22 -5.18 -11.57
CA LEU A 50 -15.12 -3.73 -11.84
C LEU A 50 -15.48 -2.87 -10.62
N THR A 51 -16.46 -3.26 -9.82
CA THR A 51 -16.99 -2.43 -8.70
C THR A 51 -16.64 -2.97 -7.32
N SER A 52 -16.27 -4.24 -7.21
CA SER A 52 -16.04 -4.96 -5.94
C SER A 52 -14.76 -5.77 -5.98
N ASN A 53 -13.72 -5.23 -6.64
CA ASN A 53 -12.39 -5.82 -6.57
C ASN A 53 -11.65 -5.40 -5.30
N CYS A 54 -10.61 -6.15 -4.98
CA CYS A 54 -9.74 -5.90 -3.83
C CYS A 54 -8.91 -4.62 -3.93
N THR A 55 -8.94 -3.85 -5.02
CA THR A 55 -8.24 -2.55 -5.09
C THR A 55 -9.20 -1.40 -4.82
N ASN A 56 -10.37 -1.42 -5.44
CA ASN A 56 -11.40 -0.41 -5.28
C ASN A 56 -11.94 -0.40 -3.85
N ILE A 57 -12.29 -1.56 -3.29
CA ILE A 57 -12.80 -1.65 -1.90
C ILE A 57 -11.79 -1.05 -0.91
N ILE A 58 -10.51 -1.39 -1.05
CA ILE A 58 -9.43 -0.87 -0.20
C ILE A 58 -9.28 0.64 -0.37
N PHE A 59 -9.36 1.14 -1.60
CA PHE A 59 -9.26 2.57 -1.86
C PHE A 59 -10.45 3.34 -1.28
N TYR A 60 -11.68 2.84 -1.46
CA TYR A 60 -12.88 3.40 -0.85
C TYR A 60 -12.74 3.48 0.67
N MET A 61 -12.26 2.40 1.29
CA MET A 61 -12.03 2.33 2.73
C MET A 61 -10.92 3.30 3.18
N ALA A 62 -9.81 3.38 2.45
CA ALA A 62 -8.72 4.30 2.77
C ALA A 62 -9.12 5.78 2.60
N ARG A 63 -9.96 6.10 1.61
CA ARG A 63 -10.46 7.47 1.40
C ARG A 63 -11.47 7.90 2.48
N LEU A 64 -12.33 6.98 2.95
CA LEU A 64 -13.23 7.24 4.09
C LEU A 64 -12.47 7.60 5.37
N VAL A 65 -11.18 7.31 5.39
CA VAL A 65 -10.31 7.44 6.54
C VAL A 65 -9.34 8.63 6.40
N SER A 66 -8.83 8.89 5.20
CA SER A 66 -7.83 9.93 4.94
C SER A 66 -8.40 11.22 4.33
N ASP A 67 -9.72 11.33 4.22
CA ASP A 67 -10.47 12.51 3.77
C ASP A 67 -9.95 13.11 2.45
N ASP A 68 -9.63 14.41 2.45
CA ASP A 68 -9.24 15.17 1.25
C ASP A 68 -7.81 14.86 0.77
N ARG A 69 -7.04 14.05 1.50
CA ARG A 69 -5.67 13.67 1.11
C ARG A 69 -5.61 12.60 0.01
N LEU A 70 -6.72 11.92 -0.27
CA LEU A 70 -6.83 10.93 -1.35
C LEU A 70 -7.92 11.33 -2.36
N PRO A 71 -7.81 12.45 -3.09
CA PRO A 71 -8.87 12.98 -3.96
C PRO A 71 -9.30 11.98 -5.04
N TRP A 72 -10.57 12.04 -5.45
CA TRP A 72 -11.13 11.18 -6.49
C TRP A 72 -10.38 11.31 -7.83
N ASP A 73 -9.87 10.21 -8.38
CA ASP A 73 -9.13 10.14 -9.65
C ASP A 73 -9.52 8.90 -10.46
N TYR A 74 -9.62 9.04 -11.79
CA TYR A 74 -9.96 7.93 -12.69
C TYR A 74 -8.95 6.76 -12.61
N ARG A 75 -7.69 7.04 -12.23
CA ARG A 75 -6.62 6.05 -12.04
C ARG A 75 -6.92 5.05 -10.93
N ILE A 76 -7.85 5.34 -10.03
CA ILE A 76 -8.32 4.39 -9.00
C ILE A 76 -8.95 3.15 -9.66
N TRP A 77 -9.65 3.34 -10.78
CA TRP A 77 -10.31 2.25 -11.52
C TRP A 77 -9.33 1.40 -12.33
N VAL A 78 -8.12 1.92 -12.57
CA VAL A 78 -7.03 1.21 -13.26
C VAL A 78 -5.99 0.83 -12.22
N SER A 79 -6.20 -0.32 -11.56
CA SER A 79 -5.37 -0.79 -10.44
C SER A 79 -3.85 -0.77 -10.68
N GLY A 80 -3.40 -0.84 -11.95
CA GLY A 80 -1.98 -0.71 -12.32
C GLY A 80 -1.35 0.67 -12.08
N TRP A 81 -2.15 1.73 -11.96
CA TRP A 81 -1.68 3.12 -11.81
C TRP A 81 -1.81 3.67 -10.39
N LEU A 82 -2.34 2.86 -9.46
CA LEU A 82 -2.55 3.26 -8.09
C LEU A 82 -1.26 3.73 -7.38
N PRO A 83 -0.09 3.08 -7.54
CA PRO A 83 1.14 3.57 -6.93
C PRO A 83 1.56 4.96 -7.41
N ASN A 84 1.46 5.23 -8.72
CA ASN A 84 1.74 6.56 -9.29
C ASN A 84 0.76 7.60 -8.74
N TYR A 85 -0.53 7.26 -8.65
CA TYR A 85 -1.52 8.16 -8.05
C TYR A 85 -1.18 8.47 -6.58
N LEU A 86 -0.78 7.48 -5.79
CA LEU A 86 -0.41 7.68 -4.39
C LEU A 86 0.86 8.53 -4.25
N TYR A 87 1.81 8.38 -5.18
CA TYR A 87 2.99 9.24 -5.25
C TYR A 87 2.61 10.69 -5.54
N ASP A 88 1.75 10.93 -6.55
CA ASP A 88 1.27 12.27 -6.91
C ASP A 88 0.42 12.90 -5.81
N ALA A 89 -0.37 12.09 -5.10
CA ALA A 89 -1.16 12.53 -3.94
C ALA A 89 -0.29 12.79 -2.69
N GLY A 90 1.02 12.55 -2.76
CA GLY A 90 1.95 12.74 -1.66
C GLY A 90 1.75 11.73 -0.53
N MET A 91 1.19 10.56 -0.83
CA MET A 91 0.95 9.46 0.10
C MET A 91 2.08 8.42 0.09
N LEU A 92 3.09 8.60 -0.76
CA LEU A 92 4.40 7.95 -0.65
C LEU A 92 5.43 8.99 -0.23
N ASP A 93 6.31 8.62 0.71
CA ASP A 93 7.39 9.52 1.13
C ASP A 93 8.31 9.81 -0.05
N THR A 94 8.57 11.08 -0.34
CA THR A 94 9.53 11.46 -1.37
C THR A 94 10.96 11.42 -0.84
N ASN A 95 11.23 11.41 0.46
CA ASN A 95 12.58 11.35 1.03
C ASN A 95 12.68 10.35 2.19
N PRO A 96 12.37 9.06 1.96
CA PRO A 96 12.25 8.08 3.05
C PRO A 96 13.57 7.76 3.77
N GLU A 97 14.71 8.11 3.19
CA GLU A 97 16.04 7.90 3.80
C GLU A 97 16.59 9.16 4.48
N ASN A 98 15.87 10.29 4.42
CA ASN A 98 16.31 11.59 4.94
C ASN A 98 17.69 12.03 4.40
N ARG A 99 18.03 11.64 3.17
CA ARG A 99 19.33 11.93 2.53
C ARG A 99 19.31 13.15 1.61
N GLY A 100 18.15 13.81 1.49
CA GLY A 100 18.01 15.09 0.80
C GLY A 100 17.76 15.00 -0.71
N GLN A 101 17.94 13.83 -1.33
CA GLN A 101 17.51 13.59 -2.70
C GLN A 101 16.15 12.87 -2.72
N PRO A 102 15.11 13.49 -3.30
CA PRO A 102 13.82 12.84 -3.44
C PRO A 102 13.89 11.58 -4.30
N TRP A 103 13.19 10.53 -3.89
CA TRP A 103 12.97 9.32 -4.67
C TRP A 103 11.94 9.60 -5.76
N SER A 104 12.31 9.30 -7.01
CA SER A 104 11.35 9.22 -8.11
C SER A 104 10.48 7.97 -8.00
N MET A 105 9.40 7.91 -8.78
CA MET A 105 8.58 6.70 -8.85
C MET A 105 9.37 5.49 -9.37
N ASP A 106 10.30 5.67 -10.30
CA ASP A 106 11.20 4.61 -10.77
C ASP A 106 12.06 4.06 -9.62
N THR A 107 12.59 4.96 -8.78
CA THR A 107 13.35 4.57 -7.59
C THR A 107 12.47 3.76 -6.64
N TRP A 108 11.21 4.16 -6.45
CA TRP A 108 10.24 3.43 -5.65
C TRP A 108 9.98 2.02 -6.22
N TYR A 109 9.78 1.87 -7.52
CA TYR A 109 9.61 0.55 -8.15
C TYR A 109 10.84 -0.35 -8.00
N GLU A 110 12.05 0.19 -8.20
CA GLU A 110 13.29 -0.56 -8.03
C GLU A 110 13.48 -1.05 -6.59
N ARG A 111 13.30 -0.16 -5.61
CA ARG A 111 13.56 -0.44 -4.19
C ARG A 111 12.52 -1.35 -3.55
N THR A 112 11.28 -1.30 -4.05
CA THR A 112 10.15 -2.05 -3.46
C THR A 112 9.83 -3.33 -4.20
N HIS A 113 10.55 -3.68 -5.27
CA HIS A 113 10.39 -4.96 -5.95
C HIS A 113 10.77 -6.11 -5.01
N ILE A 114 9.80 -6.94 -4.61
CA ILE A 114 10.01 -7.97 -3.58
C ILE A 114 10.41 -9.33 -4.15
N ASN A 115 10.16 -9.61 -5.43
CA ASN A 115 10.45 -10.94 -6.01
C ASN A 115 11.91 -11.37 -5.86
N PRO A 116 12.92 -10.51 -6.10
CA PRO A 116 14.32 -10.91 -5.94
C PRO A 116 14.63 -11.33 -4.50
N LYS A 117 13.96 -10.72 -3.51
CA LYS A 117 14.17 -10.99 -2.08
C LYS A 117 13.71 -12.38 -1.67
N VAL A 118 12.79 -12.98 -2.42
CA VAL A 118 12.15 -14.27 -2.06
C VAL A 118 12.42 -15.39 -3.06
N LYS A 119 13.27 -15.18 -4.07
CA LYS A 119 13.60 -16.19 -5.09
C LYS A 119 14.12 -17.51 -4.50
N GLY A 120 14.82 -17.46 -3.36
CA GLY A 120 15.33 -18.63 -2.64
C GLY A 120 14.33 -19.30 -1.70
N PHE A 121 13.13 -18.73 -1.49
CA PHE A 121 12.12 -19.34 -0.63
C PHE A 121 11.46 -20.52 -1.35
N GLN A 122 12.01 -21.72 -1.11
CA GLN A 122 11.43 -22.97 -1.58
C GLN A 122 10.33 -23.41 -0.63
N ASN A 123 9.30 -24.06 -1.20
CA ASN A 123 8.15 -24.63 -0.50
C ASN A 123 8.56 -25.86 0.33
N SER A 124 9.55 -25.71 1.22
CA SER A 124 9.76 -26.67 2.29
C SER A 124 8.61 -26.52 3.29
N SER A 125 8.19 -27.62 3.90
CA SER A 125 7.11 -27.71 4.89
C SER A 125 7.24 -26.75 6.09
N ASP A 126 8.33 -25.99 6.17
CA ASP A 126 8.70 -25.06 7.24
C ASP A 126 8.83 -23.60 6.78
N ILE A 127 8.20 -23.16 5.67
CA ILE A 127 8.03 -21.72 5.44
C ILE A 127 7.17 -21.16 6.57
N HIS A 128 7.82 -20.73 7.64
CA HIS A 128 7.21 -19.93 8.68
C HIS A 128 6.79 -18.62 8.01
N GLY A 129 5.48 -18.39 7.89
CA GLY A 129 4.95 -17.19 7.22
C GLY A 129 5.53 -15.88 7.77
N SER A 130 5.95 -15.87 9.04
CA SER A 130 6.69 -14.77 9.68
C SER A 130 8.03 -14.47 9.01
N GLU A 131 8.78 -15.48 8.58
CA GLU A 131 10.09 -15.31 7.94
C GLU A 131 9.94 -14.75 6.53
N PHE A 132 9.01 -15.28 5.74
CA PHE A 132 8.68 -14.70 4.44
C PHE A 132 8.23 -13.23 4.57
N SER A 133 7.36 -12.97 5.55
CA SER A 133 6.85 -11.63 5.88
C SER A 133 7.98 -10.67 6.28
N ARG A 134 8.96 -11.13 7.06
CA ARG A 134 10.17 -10.37 7.43
C ARG A 134 11.03 -10.07 6.20
N GLN A 135 11.26 -11.07 5.36
CA GLN A 135 12.11 -10.95 4.17
C GLN A 135 11.59 -9.91 3.18
N ILE A 136 10.29 -9.93 2.86
CA ILE A 136 9.72 -8.99 1.87
C ILE A 136 9.80 -7.53 2.31
N ARG A 137 9.84 -7.27 3.63
CA ARG A 137 9.93 -5.92 4.22
C ARG A 137 11.37 -5.44 4.44
N GLN A 138 12.36 -6.31 4.26
CA GLN A 138 13.76 -5.95 4.47
C GLN A 138 14.17 -4.81 3.54
N SER A 139 14.84 -3.80 4.10
CA SER A 139 15.34 -2.62 3.37
C SER A 139 14.25 -1.80 2.66
N ILE A 140 12.99 -1.92 3.11
CA ILE A 140 11.91 -1.02 2.70
C ILE A 140 11.68 -0.03 3.85
N PRO A 141 11.81 1.28 3.62
CA PRO A 141 11.61 2.28 4.65
C PRO A 141 10.13 2.32 5.03
N ILE A 142 9.82 1.98 6.29
CA ILE A 142 8.45 2.05 6.81
C ILE A 142 8.28 3.44 7.43
N PRO A 143 7.40 4.29 6.89
CA PRO A 143 7.19 5.63 7.42
C PRO A 143 6.55 5.56 8.81
N PRO A 144 6.91 6.47 9.73
CA PRO A 144 6.21 6.60 11.00
C PRO A 144 4.79 7.12 10.78
N LEU A 145 3.91 6.82 11.73
CA LEU A 145 2.57 7.41 11.76
C LEU A 145 2.66 8.87 12.20
N ALA A 146 1.81 9.72 11.65
CA ALA A 146 1.77 11.14 11.97
C ALA A 146 1.07 11.40 13.32
N ASP A 147 1.68 12.28 14.12
CA ASP A 147 1.20 12.61 15.47
C ASP A 147 -0.09 13.44 15.47
N SER A 148 -0.34 14.23 14.41
CA SER A 148 -1.55 15.04 14.26
C SER A 148 -1.97 15.16 12.79
N GLN A 149 -3.26 15.41 12.57
CA GLN A 149 -3.85 15.58 11.23
C GLN A 149 -3.15 16.70 10.45
N ASN A 150 -2.89 17.84 11.10
CA ASN A 150 -2.21 18.98 10.47
C ASN A 150 -0.80 18.63 9.97
N ILE A 151 -0.04 17.84 10.76
CA ILE A 151 1.28 17.36 10.35
C ILE A 151 1.15 16.39 9.18
N ALA A 152 0.17 15.49 9.26
CA ALA A 152 -0.09 14.49 8.23
C ALA A 152 -0.46 15.15 6.89
N GLU A 153 -1.32 16.17 6.91
CA GLU A 153 -1.71 16.96 5.73
C GLU A 153 -0.58 17.84 5.19
N ALA A 154 0.16 18.52 6.06
CA ALA A 154 1.28 19.36 5.64
C ALA A 154 2.37 18.54 4.95
N ASN A 155 2.69 17.38 5.51
CA ASN A 155 3.70 16.49 4.95
C ASN A 155 3.22 15.85 3.63
N ALA A 156 1.97 15.42 3.54
CA ALA A 156 1.41 14.91 2.28
C ALA A 156 1.41 15.98 1.17
N LYS A 157 1.03 17.22 1.48
CA LYS A 157 1.08 18.34 0.51
C LYS A 157 2.50 18.64 0.06
N SER A 158 3.47 18.63 0.98
CA SER A 158 4.89 18.83 0.68
C SER A 158 5.42 17.71 -0.23
N ALA A 159 5.08 16.45 0.07
CA ALA A 159 5.44 15.31 -0.75
C ALA A 159 4.83 15.38 -2.17
N ALA A 160 3.56 15.77 -2.29
CA ALA A 160 2.87 15.97 -3.56
C ALA A 160 3.45 17.13 -4.40
N GLN A 161 4.07 18.12 -3.77
CA GLN A 161 4.75 19.19 -4.49
C GLN A 161 6.13 18.76 -4.98
N ALA A 162 6.82 17.90 -4.22
CA ALA A 162 8.15 17.40 -4.55
C ALA A 162 8.14 16.27 -5.60
N SER A 163 6.97 15.68 -5.89
CA SER A 163 6.79 14.67 -6.93
C SER A 163 6.69 15.26 -8.36
N HIS A 164 6.60 16.58 -8.49
CA HIS A 164 6.51 17.34 -9.74
C HIS A 164 7.78 18.17 -10.00
#